data_AF-A0A6J6IVI2-F1
#
_entry.id   AF-A0A6J6IVI2-F1
#
_cell.length_a   1.000
_cell.length_b   1.000
_cell.length_c   1.000
_cell.angle_alpha   90.00
_cell.angle_beta   90.00
_cell.angle_gamma   90.00
#
_symmetry.space_group_name_H-M   'P 1'
#
loop_
_entity.id
_entity.type
_entity.pdbx_description
1 polymer ?
#
loop_
_entity_poly.entity_id
_entity_poly.type
_entity_poly.pdbx_seq_one_letter_code
_entity_poly.pdbx_strand_id
1 'polypeptide(L)'
;MWGIAQFVGEARFNTFYGNALVFLAYLFTPWTAVNLVDYFFVRKGVYVIGEIFKKDGIYGRWGWRGNTAYIIGFLTMIPFFVTTPFVGPIAKSLGSVDYSLFVGLPVSAIAYLILARGLDLKKEAAMAAAEGNLTKH
;
A
#
# COMPACT_ATOMS: atom_id res chain seq x y z
N MET A 1 -21.74 10.31 30.73
CA MET A 1 -20.44 10.60 30.09
C MET A 1 -19.26 10.19 30.97
N TRP A 2 -19.20 10.53 32.26
CA TRP A 2 -18.05 10.19 33.13
C TRP A 2 -18.03 8.77 33.73
N GLY A 3 -19.16 8.07 33.83
CA GLY A 3 -19.21 6.71 34.41
C GLY A 3 -18.71 5.59 33.49
N ILE A 4 -18.78 5.77 32.16
CA ILE A 4 -18.35 4.76 31.18
C ILE A 4 -16.81 4.70 31.10
N ALA A 5 -16.15 5.85 31.29
CA ALA A 5 -14.69 5.97 31.32
C ALA A 5 -14.04 5.21 32.50
N GLN A 6 -14.76 5.02 33.61
CA GLN A 6 -14.27 4.24 34.75
C GLN A 6 -14.24 2.73 34.47
N PHE A 7 -15.11 2.23 33.58
CA PHE A 7 -15.15 0.82 33.15
C PHE A 7 -14.29 0.53 31.91
N VAL A 8 -14.02 1.56 31.10
CA VAL A 8 -13.04 1.53 30.00
C VAL A 8 -11.74 2.11 30.53
N GLY A 9 -11.15 1.46 31.53
CA GLY A 9 -9.90 1.91 32.14
C GLY A 9 -8.79 2.15 31.10
N GLU A 10 -7.84 3.02 31.43
CA GLU A 10 -6.71 3.43 30.58
C GLU A 10 -6.06 2.26 29.83
N ALA A 11 -5.90 1.11 30.50
CA ALA A 11 -5.38 -0.11 29.90
C ALA A 11 -6.18 -0.57 28.65
N ARG A 12 -7.51 -0.51 28.70
CA ARG A 12 -8.39 -0.95 27.61
C ARG A 12 -8.36 0.02 26.43
N PHE A 13 -8.23 1.31 26.72
CA PHE A 13 -7.99 2.33 25.69
C PHE A 13 -6.63 2.14 25.03
N ASN A 14 -5.56 1.95 25.82
CA ASN A 14 -4.20 1.73 25.30
C ASN A 14 -4.13 0.48 24.41
N THR A 15 -4.79 -0.62 24.80
CA THR A 15 -4.89 -1.82 23.95
C THR A 15 -5.67 -1.56 22.65
N PHE A 16 -6.81 -0.87 22.73
CA PHE A 16 -7.58 -0.50 21.54
C PHE A 16 -6.77 0.37 20.58
N TYR A 17 -6.13 1.41 21.11
CA TYR A 17 -5.30 2.34 20.35
C TYR A 17 -4.12 1.62 19.70
N GLY A 18 -3.41 0.76 20.46
CA GLY A 18 -2.32 -0.05 19.92
C GLY A 18 -2.77 -0.94 18.75
N ASN A 19 -3.92 -1.62 18.89
CA ASN A 19 -4.47 -2.42 17.79
C ASN A 19 -4.86 -1.57 16.59
N ALA A 20 -5.49 -0.41 16.80
CA ALA A 20 -5.87 0.49 15.71
C ALA A 20 -4.64 0.93 14.91
N LEU A 21 -3.55 1.28 15.58
CA LEU A 21 -2.28 1.62 14.92
C LEU A 21 -1.71 0.46 14.11
N VAL A 22 -1.75 -0.76 14.65
CA VAL A 22 -1.28 -1.96 13.94
C VAL A 22 -2.13 -2.24 12.69
N PHE A 23 -3.46 -2.16 12.81
CA PHE A 23 -4.36 -2.31 11.66
C PHE A 23 -4.12 -1.24 10.60
N LEU A 24 -3.93 0.02 10.99
CA LEU A 24 -3.57 1.08 10.07
C LEU A 24 -2.23 0.79 9.39
N ALA A 25 -1.22 0.35 10.14
CA ALA A 25 0.07 -0.04 9.57
C ALA A 25 -0.08 -1.16 8.53
N TYR A 26 -0.92 -2.17 8.78
CA TYR A 26 -1.21 -3.23 7.81
C TYR A 26 -1.91 -2.72 6.56
N LEU A 27 -2.80 -1.73 6.67
CA LEU A 27 -3.45 -1.12 5.51
C LEU A 27 -2.49 -0.22 4.72
N PHE A 28 -1.59 0.50 5.39
CA PHE A 28 -0.64 1.39 4.73
C PHE A 28 0.55 0.65 4.10
N THR A 29 0.98 -0.48 4.66
CA THR A 29 2.13 -1.25 4.16
C THR A 29 2.03 -1.65 2.67
N PRO A 30 0.96 -2.31 2.19
CA PRO A 30 0.83 -2.66 0.79
C PRO A 30 0.64 -1.40 -0.09
N TRP A 31 0.02 -0.35 0.42
CA TRP A 31 -0.13 0.92 -0.29
C TRP A 31 1.23 1.62 -0.51
N THR A 32 2.09 1.68 0.51
CA THR A 32 3.42 2.27 0.38
C THR A 32 4.29 1.44 -0.56
N ALA A 33 4.24 0.11 -0.49
CA ALA A 33 4.98 -0.76 -1.40
C ALA A 33 4.63 -0.49 -2.88
N VAL A 34 3.34 -0.43 -3.20
CA VAL A 34 2.87 -0.16 -4.56
C VAL A 34 3.34 1.21 -5.04
N ASN A 35 3.18 2.26 -4.22
CA ASN A 35 3.60 3.61 -4.60
C ASN A 35 5.12 3.73 -4.77
N LEU A 36 5.90 3.14 -3.88
CA LEU A 36 7.37 3.17 -3.96
C LEU A 36 7.87 2.47 -5.21
N VAL A 37 7.31 1.30 -5.53
CA VAL A 37 7.70 0.54 -6.72
C VAL A 37 7.27 1.25 -8.00
N ASP A 38 6.08 1.83 -8.01
CA ASP A 38 5.64 2.67 -9.13
C ASP A 38 6.61 3.83 -9.36
N TYR A 39 6.93 4.58 -8.30
CA TYR A 39 7.77 5.76 -8.39
C TYR A 39 9.23 5.44 -8.75
N PHE A 40 9.85 4.48 -8.06
CA PHE A 40 11.28 4.21 -8.21
C PHE A 40 11.62 3.23 -9.34
N PHE A 41 10.81 2.18 -9.54
CA PHE A 41 11.13 1.12 -10.50
C PHE A 41 10.38 1.25 -11.84
N VAL A 42 9.08 1.56 -11.80
CA VAL A 42 8.25 1.58 -13.01
C VAL A 42 8.39 2.90 -13.77
N ARG A 43 8.01 4.01 -13.14
CA ARG A 43 7.93 5.33 -13.78
C ARG A 43 9.18 6.19 -13.56
N LYS A 44 10.02 5.82 -12.59
CA LYS A 44 11.32 6.46 -12.30
C LYS A 44 11.19 7.99 -12.11
N GLY A 45 10.11 8.43 -11.48
CA GLY A 45 9.81 9.85 -11.28
C GLY A 45 9.24 10.60 -12.49
N VAL A 46 9.01 9.94 -13.63
CA VAL A 46 8.43 10.57 -14.83
C VAL A 46 6.91 10.46 -14.80
N TYR A 47 6.24 11.56 -14.48
CA TYR A 47 4.79 11.66 -14.45
C TYR A 47 4.30 12.83 -15.27
N VAL A 48 3.13 12.67 -15.90
CA VAL A 48 2.43 13.72 -16.64
C VAL A 48 1.43 14.37 -15.68
N ILE A 49 1.85 15.46 -15.02
CA ILE A 49 1.09 16.06 -13.91
C ILE A 49 -0.29 16.52 -14.38
N GLY A 50 -0.40 17.09 -15.59
CA GLY A 50 -1.67 17.57 -16.13
C GLY A 50 -2.67 16.45 -16.41
N GLU A 51 -2.20 15.23 -16.65
CA GLU A 51 -3.05 14.07 -16.92
C GLU A 51 -3.56 13.41 -15.63
N ILE A 52 -2.89 13.59 -14.48
CA ILE A 52 -3.34 13.04 -13.20
C ILE A 52 -4.69 13.62 -12.77
N PHE A 53 -4.95 14.89 -13.10
CA PHE A 53 -6.20 15.58 -12.76
C PHE A 53 -7.32 15.32 -13.78
N LYS A 54 -7.03 14.68 -14.92
CA LYS A 54 -8.02 14.41 -15.96
C LYS A 54 -8.71 13.07 -15.70
N LYS A 55 -10.03 13.10 -15.59
CA LYS A 55 -10.87 11.90 -15.41
C LYS A 55 -10.67 10.85 -16.51
N ASP A 56 -10.53 11.30 -17.76
CA ASP A 56 -10.31 10.46 -18.94
C ASP A 56 -8.87 10.56 -19.47
N GLY A 57 -7.94 10.89 -18.57
CA GLY A 57 -6.52 10.97 -18.89
C GLY A 57 -5.86 9.60 -19.01
N ILE A 58 -4.56 9.59 -19.31
CA ILE A 58 -3.75 8.39 -19.53
C ILE A 58 -3.70 7.43 -18.34
N TYR A 59 -3.94 7.94 -17.13
CA TYR A 59 -3.97 7.16 -15.89
C TYR A 59 -5.32 6.44 -15.67
N GLY A 60 -6.34 6.82 -16.44
CA GLY A 60 -7.71 6.34 -16.31
C GLY A 60 -8.38 6.73 -14.99
N ARG A 61 -9.67 6.44 -14.88
CA ARG A 61 -10.46 6.82 -13.69
C ARG A 61 -10.09 6.00 -12.45
N TRP A 62 -9.70 4.74 -12.64
CA TRP A 62 -9.36 3.80 -11.58
C TRP A 62 -8.04 3.11 -11.91
N GLY A 63 -7.02 3.31 -11.06
CA GLY A 63 -5.72 2.64 -11.15
C GLY A 63 -5.81 1.15 -10.78
N TRP A 64 -6.55 0.37 -11.58
CA TRP A 64 -6.89 -1.03 -11.29
C TRP A 64 -5.65 -1.90 -11.00
N ARG A 65 -4.52 -1.61 -11.67
CA ARG A 65 -3.24 -2.29 -11.44
C ARG A 65 -2.73 -2.11 -10.02
N GLY A 66 -2.77 -0.88 -9.51
CA GLY A 66 -2.40 -0.54 -8.13
C GLY A 66 -3.35 -1.15 -7.11
N ASN A 67 -4.67 -1.00 -7.35
CA ASN A 67 -5.69 -1.57 -6.46
C ASN A 67 -5.62 -3.09 -6.39
N THR A 68 -5.35 -3.76 -7.51
CA THR A 68 -5.23 -5.22 -7.55
C THR A 68 -3.97 -5.68 -6.81
N ALA A 69 -2.82 -5.03 -7.03
CA ALA A 69 -1.59 -5.33 -6.29
C ALA A 69 -1.75 -5.11 -4.78
N TYR A 70 -2.45 -4.03 -4.39
CA TYR A 70 -2.79 -3.73 -3.01
C TYR A 70 -3.63 -4.85 -2.36
N ILE A 71 -4.70 -5.28 -3.03
CA ILE A 71 -5.58 -6.34 -2.53
C ILE A 71 -4.81 -7.66 -2.41
N ILE A 72 -3.99 -8.03 -3.40
CA ILE A 72 -3.16 -9.24 -3.36
C ILE A 72 -2.20 -9.18 -2.17
N GLY A 73 -1.50 -8.06 -1.99
CA GLY A 73 -0.60 -7.82 -0.87
C GLY A 73 -1.30 -7.97 0.47
N PHE A 74 -2.42 -7.27 0.64
CA PHE A 74 -3.21 -7.28 1.86
C PHE A 74 -3.72 -8.70 2.20
N LEU A 75 -4.30 -9.42 1.24
CA LEU A 75 -4.78 -10.79 1.44
C LEU A 75 -3.65 -11.74 1.83
N THR A 76 -2.45 -11.54 1.27
CA THR A 76 -1.28 -12.37 1.59
C THR A 76 -0.72 -12.08 2.99
N MET A 77 -0.96 -10.88 3.54
CA MET A 77 -0.54 -10.53 4.90
C MET A 77 -1.46 -11.12 5.99
N ILE A 78 -2.74 -11.37 5.68
CA ILE A 78 -3.73 -11.86 6.67
C ILE A 78 -3.26 -13.10 7.46
N PRO A 79 -2.66 -14.14 6.83
CA PRO A 79 -2.17 -15.31 7.55
C PRO A 79 -0.98 -15.04 8.49
N PHE A 80 -0.31 -13.90 8.33
CA PHE A 80 0.88 -13.47 9.07
C PHE A 80 0.60 -12.38 10.11
N PHE A 81 -0.64 -11.89 10.23
CA PHE A 81 -0.99 -10.88 11.21
C PHE A 81 -0.81 -11.38 12.65
N VAL A 82 -0.27 -10.50 13.48
CA VAL A 82 -0.16 -10.71 14.93
C VAL A 82 -0.76 -9.50 15.61
N THR A 83 -2.00 -9.66 16.06
CA THR A 83 -2.74 -8.65 16.81
C THR A 83 -3.16 -9.23 18.16
N THR A 84 -3.42 -8.40 19.17
CA THR A 84 -3.92 -8.93 20.46
C THR A 84 -5.22 -9.75 20.34
N PRO A 85 -6.20 -9.42 19.46
CA PRO A 85 -7.39 -10.26 19.30
C PRO A 85 -7.20 -11.44 18.33
N PHE A 86 -6.20 -11.42 17.45
CA PHE A 86 -6.06 -12.41 16.37
C PHE A 86 -4.60 -12.65 15.99
N VAL A 87 -4.19 -13.92 15.98
CA VAL A 87 -2.90 -14.39 15.46
C VAL A 87 -3.17 -15.32 14.28
N GLY A 88 -2.63 -14.98 13.12
CA GLY A 88 -2.79 -15.76 11.90
C GLY A 88 -2.19 -17.17 12.02
N PRO A 89 -2.71 -18.16 11.27
CA PRO A 89 -2.30 -19.56 11.38
C PRO A 89 -0.81 -19.76 11.09
N ILE A 90 -0.25 -19.03 10.13
CA ILE A 90 1.18 -19.10 9.80
C ILE A 90 2.01 -18.40 10.89
N ALA A 91 1.58 -17.22 11.34
CA ALA A 91 2.26 -16.52 12.45
C ALA A 91 2.33 -17.36 13.73
N LYS A 92 1.24 -18.08 14.07
CA LYS A 92 1.19 -18.98 15.23
C LYS A 92 2.23 -20.10 15.14
N SER A 93 2.48 -20.63 13.94
CA SER A 93 3.50 -21.66 13.70
C SER A 93 4.94 -21.14 13.76
N LEU A 94 5.14 -19.85 13.47
CA LEU A 94 6.44 -19.18 13.44
C LEU A 94 6.80 -18.48 14.77
N GLY A 95 6.16 -18.87 15.88
CA GLY A 95 6.45 -18.31 17.21
C GLY A 95 5.68 -17.01 17.54
N SER A 96 4.59 -16.71 16.83
CA SER A 96 3.75 -15.51 17.03
C SER A 96 4.49 -14.18 16.83
N VAL A 97 5.52 -14.17 15.98
CA VAL A 97 6.22 -12.96 15.54
C VAL A 97 5.52 -12.37 14.31
N ASP A 98 5.40 -11.05 14.25
CA ASP A 98 4.76 -10.34 13.14
C ASP A 98 5.67 -10.26 11.92
N TYR A 99 5.46 -11.16 10.96
CA TYR A 99 6.17 -11.17 9.68
C TYR A 99 5.37 -10.51 8.55
N SER A 100 4.20 -9.95 8.84
CA SER A 100 3.28 -9.43 7.83
C SER A 100 3.93 -8.36 6.94
N LEU A 101 4.75 -7.47 7.52
CA LEU A 101 5.43 -6.40 6.78
C LEU A 101 6.49 -6.94 5.81
N PHE A 102 7.26 -7.94 6.24
CA PHE A 102 8.29 -8.59 5.42
C PHE A 102 7.71 -9.40 4.26
N VAL A 103 6.46 -9.86 4.37
CA VAL A 103 5.76 -10.56 3.28
C VAL A 103 4.97 -9.56 2.42
N GLY A 104 4.27 -8.63 3.05
CA GLY A 104 3.38 -7.67 2.41
C GLY A 104 4.09 -6.71 1.46
N LEU A 105 5.25 -6.18 1.87
CA LEU A 105 6.05 -5.30 1.02
C LEU A 105 6.48 -5.98 -0.29
N PRO A 106 7.23 -7.11 -0.28
CA PRO A 106 7.68 -7.73 -1.52
C PRO A 106 6.53 -8.30 -2.35
N VAL A 107 5.49 -8.87 -1.73
CA VAL A 107 4.36 -9.42 -2.49
C VAL A 107 3.61 -8.31 -3.24
N SER A 108 3.31 -7.19 -2.58
CA SER A 108 2.65 -6.05 -3.22
C SER A 108 3.53 -5.44 -4.31
N ALA A 109 4.84 -5.33 -4.05
CA ALA A 109 5.83 -4.84 -4.99
C ALA A 109 5.89 -5.69 -6.27
N ILE A 110 6.04 -7.00 -6.12
CA ILE A 110 6.14 -7.94 -7.23
C ILE A 110 4.82 -7.99 -8.02
N ALA A 111 3.68 -8.05 -7.32
CA ALA A 111 2.37 -8.03 -7.95
C ALA A 111 2.19 -6.76 -8.79
N TYR A 112 2.57 -5.60 -8.27
CA TYR A 112 2.51 -4.36 -9.02
C TYR A 112 3.45 -4.36 -10.22
N LEU A 113 4.71 -4.80 -10.05
CA LEU A 113 5.67 -4.91 -11.14
C LEU A 113 5.14 -5.76 -12.29
N ILE A 114 4.51 -6.90 -12.00
CA ILE A 114 3.91 -7.78 -13.00
C ILE A 114 2.77 -7.08 -13.73
N LEU A 115 1.85 -6.45 -12.98
CA LEU A 115 0.69 -5.75 -13.55
C LEU A 115 1.08 -4.49 -14.35
N ALA A 116 2.19 -3.85 -13.97
CA ALA A 116 2.73 -2.66 -14.61
C ALA A 116 3.47 -2.93 -15.93
N ARG A 117 3.82 -4.20 -16.25
CA ARG A 117 4.52 -4.54 -17.50
C ARG A 117 3.77 -4.14 -18.78
N GLY A 118 2.45 -4.00 -18.69
CA GLY A 118 1.60 -3.56 -19.80
C GLY A 118 1.37 -2.04 -19.87
N LEU A 119 2.18 -1.21 -19.18
CA LEU A 119 2.14 0.24 -19.30
C LEU A 119 2.93 0.71 -20.52
N ASP A 120 2.36 1.63 -21.30
CA ASP A 120 3.11 2.32 -22.36
C ASP A 120 3.90 3.50 -21.78
N LEU A 121 4.98 3.15 -21.07
CA LEU A 121 5.87 4.13 -20.42
C LEU A 121 6.54 5.06 -21.44
N LYS A 122 6.66 4.64 -22.71
CA LYS A 122 7.25 5.46 -23.77
C LYS A 122 6.31 6.61 -24.14
N LYS A 123 5.02 6.32 -24.30
CA LYS A 123 4.01 7.35 -24.54
C LYS A 123 3.92 8.32 -23.38
N GLU A 124 3.92 7.82 -22.14
CA GLU A 124 3.92 8.66 -20.94
C GLU A 124 5.14 9.57 -20.85
N ALA A 125 6.35 9.05 -21.09
CA ALA A 125 7.56 9.85 -21.11
C ALA A 125 7.56 10.93 -22.22
N ALA A 126 7.02 10.60 -23.40
CA ALA A 126 6.87 11.57 -24.49
C ALA A 126 5.89 12.70 -24.13
N MET A 127 4.78 12.38 -23.45
CA MET A 127 3.81 13.38 -22.98
C MET A 127 4.38 14.22 -21.83
N ALA A 128 5.12 13.62 -20.89
CA ALA A 128 5.80 14.35 -19.82
C ALA A 128 6.84 15.33 -20.38
N ALA A 129 7.52 14.97 -21.47
CA ALA A 129 8.45 15.86 -22.16
C ALA A 129 7.71 17.00 -22.88
N ALA A 130 6.56 16.72 -23.48
CA ALA A 130 5.72 17.73 -24.12
C ALA A 130 5.10 18.73 -23.12
N GLU A 131 4.83 18.30 -21.88
CA GLU A 131 4.41 19.21 -20.80
C GLU A 131 5.54 20.14 -20.28
N GLY A 132 6.79 19.94 -20.71
CA GLY A 132 7.93 20.75 -20.25
C GLY A 132 8.41 20.39 -18.83
N ASN A 133 7.85 19.35 -18.21
CA ASN A 133 8.21 18.87 -16.87
C ASN A 133 9.51 18.05 -16.84
N LEU A 134 10.08 17.71 -18.00
CA LEU A 134 11.39 17.07 -18.13
C LEU A 134 12.44 18.09 -18.55
N THR A 135 13.01 18.83 -17.59
CA THR A 135 14.33 19.44 -17.79
C THR A 135 15.36 18.31 -17.84
N LYS A 136 15.87 17.99 -19.04
CA LYS A 136 17.08 17.19 -19.18
C LYS A 136 18.19 17.91 -18.40
N HIS A 137 18.61 17.33 -17.28
CA HIS A 137 19.89 17.65 -16.65
C HIS A 137 21.00 16.85 -17.33
#